data_AF-A0AAE3KCG1-F1
#
_entry.id   AF-A0AAE3KCG1-F1
#
_cell.length_a   1.000
_cell.length_b   1.000
_cell.length_c   1.000
_cell.angle_alpha   90.00
_cell.angle_beta   90.00
_cell.angle_gamma   90.00
#
_symmetry.space_group_name_H-M   'P 1'
#
loop_
_entity.id
_entity.type
_entity.pdbx_description
1 polymer ?
#
loop_
_entity_poly.entity_id
_entity_poly.type
_entity_poly.pdbx_seq_one_letter_code
_entity_poly.pdbx_strand_id
1 'polypeptide(L)'
;MPFDAVALYTLSMFVAVLGIVGLSGYFPAEARPAALRQPGGQALVYLLLLVVLTLLVGAAWLAVTALPWTIAMIAAGLSVLFAPLAFQALPRKFSDSRAGVAVTVSGAMILVTLHFNIN
;
A
#
# COMPACT_ATOMS: atom_id res chain seq x y z
N MET A 1 -13.04 1.85 -21.92
CA MET A 1 -12.79 3.06 -21.11
C MET A 1 -11.45 2.83 -20.42
N PRO A 2 -10.43 3.70 -20.55
CA PRO A 2 -9.11 3.45 -19.96
C PRO A 2 -8.85 4.22 -18.65
N PHE A 3 -9.74 5.15 -18.26
CA PHE A 3 -9.55 5.98 -17.07
C PHE A 3 -9.69 5.20 -15.76
N ASP A 4 -10.55 4.18 -15.75
CA ASP A 4 -10.78 3.27 -14.63
C ASP A 4 -9.53 2.44 -14.30
N ALA A 5 -8.88 1.85 -15.31
CA ALA A 5 -7.64 1.10 -15.14
C ALA A 5 -6.49 2.00 -14.63
N VAL A 6 -6.36 3.22 -15.15
CA VAL A 6 -5.33 4.17 -14.70
C VAL A 6 -5.58 4.60 -13.25
N ALA A 7 -6.83 4.85 -12.86
CA ALA A 7 -7.18 5.20 -11.49
C ALA A 7 -6.87 4.06 -10.51
N LEU A 8 -7.27 2.82 -10.85
CA LEU A 8 -6.98 1.62 -10.06
C LEU A 8 -5.48 1.38 -9.90
N TYR A 9 -4.71 1.50 -10.97
CA TYR A 9 -3.25 1.39 -10.94
C TYR A 9 -2.61 2.45 -10.04
N THR A 10 -2.97 3.72 -10.25
CA THR A 10 -2.39 4.85 -9.51
C THR A 10 -2.68 4.72 -8.02
N LEU A 11 -3.92 4.39 -7.66
CA LEU A 11 -4.34 4.22 -6.27
C LEU A 11 -3.67 3.01 -5.62
N SER A 12 -3.55 1.90 -6.34
CA SER A 12 -2.86 0.70 -5.85
C SER A 12 -1.38 0.95 -5.59
N MET A 13 -0.70 1.65 -6.52
CA MET A 13 0.69 2.06 -6.33
C MET A 13 0.84 3.02 -5.14
N PHE A 14 -0.08 3.96 -4.97
CA PHE A 14 -0.04 4.91 -3.85
C PHE A 14 -0.20 4.21 -2.49
N VAL A 15 -1.18 3.30 -2.37
CA VAL A 15 -1.41 2.52 -1.15
C VAL A 15 -0.27 1.54 -0.89
N ALA A 16 0.30 0.92 -1.93
CA ALA A 16 1.47 0.05 -1.79
C ALA A 16 2.68 0.81 -1.25
N VAL A 17 2.99 1.99 -1.82
CA VAL A 17 4.11 2.81 -1.34
C VAL A 17 3.87 3.31 0.08
N LEU A 18 2.64 3.73 0.43
CA LEU A 18 2.28 4.07 1.81
C LEU A 18 2.54 2.90 2.77
N GLY A 19 2.15 1.69 2.38
CA GLY A 19 2.41 0.47 3.14
C GLY A 19 3.91 0.21 3.32
N ILE A 20 4.71 0.40 2.28
CA ILE A 20 6.18 0.27 2.33
C ILE A 20 6.80 1.32 3.24
N VAL A 21 6.35 2.58 3.17
CA VAL A 21 6.84 3.65 4.07
C VAL A 21 6.50 3.29 5.53
N GLY A 22 5.28 2.83 5.81
CA GLY A 22 4.90 2.34 7.13
C GLY A 22 5.78 1.16 7.58
N LEU A 23 5.97 0.16 6.73
CA LEU A 23 6.85 -0.99 6.99
C LEU A 23 8.29 -0.57 7.28
N SER A 24 8.82 0.40 6.54
CA SER A 24 10.18 0.92 6.75
C SER A 24 10.34 1.56 8.13
N GLY A 25 9.29 2.19 8.66
CA GLY A 25 9.26 2.73 10.02
C GLY A 25 9.13 1.68 11.12
N TYR A 26 8.74 0.43 10.80
CA TYR A 26 8.57 -0.67 11.77
C TYR A 26 9.79 -1.58 11.90
N PHE A 27 10.88 -1.28 11.18
CA PHE A 27 12.19 -1.92 11.30
C PHE A 27 13.21 -0.88 11.79
N PRO A 28 14.01 -1.14 12.84
CA PRO A 28 14.31 -2.42 13.49
C PRO A 28 13.32 -2.82 14.59
N ALA A 29 13.25 -4.12 14.92
CA ALA A 29 12.26 -4.71 15.82
C ALA A 29 12.30 -4.10 17.24
N GLU A 30 13.44 -3.57 17.68
CA GLU A 30 13.58 -2.93 19.00
C GLU A 30 12.85 -1.57 19.09
N ALA A 31 12.62 -0.89 17.96
CA ALA A 31 11.96 0.42 17.90
C ALA A 31 10.45 0.32 17.65
N ARG A 32 9.89 -0.89 17.54
CA ARG A 32 8.45 -1.07 17.30
C ARG A 32 7.61 -0.46 18.42
N PRO A 33 6.51 0.24 18.09
CA PRO A 33 5.52 0.69 19.05
C PRO A 33 5.04 -0.46 19.94
N ALA A 34 4.78 -0.20 21.23
CA ALA A 34 4.37 -1.22 22.19
C ALA A 34 3.16 -2.05 21.72
N ALA A 35 2.26 -1.45 20.93
CA ALA A 35 1.10 -2.09 20.33
C ALA A 35 1.44 -3.12 19.22
N LEU A 36 2.60 -2.98 18.59
CA LEU A 36 3.10 -3.82 17.48
C LEU A 36 4.18 -4.83 17.91
N ARG A 37 4.72 -4.69 19.14
CA ARG A 37 5.63 -5.67 19.77
C ARG A 37 4.94 -6.97 20.20
N GLN A 38 3.63 -6.92 20.42
CA GLN A 38 2.83 -8.09 20.76
C GLN A 38 2.75 -9.05 19.55
N PRO A 39 2.64 -10.38 19.74
CA PRO A 39 2.59 -11.35 18.64
C PRO A 39 1.49 -11.07 17.61
N GLY A 40 0.32 -10.57 18.06
CA GLY A 40 -0.75 -10.14 17.14
C GLY A 40 -0.41 -8.89 16.32
N GLY A 41 0.44 -8.00 16.82
CA GLY A 41 0.95 -6.85 16.06
C GLY A 41 1.99 -7.26 15.02
N GLN A 42 2.84 -8.23 15.37
CA GLN A 42 3.82 -8.82 14.45
C GLN A 42 3.14 -9.57 13.30
N ALA A 43 2.08 -10.34 13.58
CA ALA A 43 1.22 -10.95 12.55
C ALA A 43 0.60 -9.89 11.62
N LEU A 44 0.14 -8.76 12.16
CA LEU A 44 -0.42 -7.65 11.38
C LEU A 44 0.61 -7.03 10.42
N VAL A 45 1.87 -6.93 10.84
CA VAL A 45 2.98 -6.42 10.00
C VAL A 45 3.28 -7.39 8.85
N TYR A 46 3.33 -8.70 9.13
CA TYR A 46 3.51 -9.70 8.07
C TYR A 46 2.33 -9.75 7.11
N LEU A 47 1.11 -9.61 7.62
CA LEU A 47 -0.09 -9.51 6.79
C LEU A 47 -0.06 -8.28 5.89
N LEU A 48 0.32 -7.11 6.44
CA LEU A 48 0.51 -5.89 5.67
C LEU A 48 1.55 -6.09 4.56
N LEU A 49 2.70 -6.69 4.89
CA LEU A 49 3.74 -6.99 3.90
C LEU A 49 3.21 -7.88 2.77
N LEU A 50 2.51 -8.96 3.11
CA LEU A 50 1.97 -9.91 2.12
C LEU A 50 0.91 -9.25 1.23
N VAL A 51 0.02 -8.44 1.81
CA VAL A 51 -1.01 -7.70 1.05
C VAL A 51 -0.37 -6.65 0.14
N VAL A 52 0.64 -5.92 0.60
CA VAL A 52 1.37 -4.93 -0.22
C VAL A 52 2.09 -5.60 -1.39
N LEU A 53 2.74 -6.74 -1.16
CA LEU A 53 3.39 -7.50 -2.23
C LEU A 53 2.36 -7.99 -3.27
N THR A 54 1.23 -8.53 -2.80
CA THR A 54 0.15 -8.98 -3.69
C THR A 54 -0.41 -7.82 -4.52
N LEU A 55 -0.58 -6.65 -3.89
CA LEU A 55 -1.06 -5.44 -4.56
C LEU A 55 -0.05 -4.92 -5.60
N LEU A 56 1.25 -4.98 -5.32
CA LEU A 56 2.30 -4.64 -6.29
C LEU A 56 2.30 -5.57 -7.51
N VAL A 57 2.13 -6.88 -7.29
CA VAL A 57 2.05 -7.85 -8.39
C VAL A 57 0.81 -7.58 -9.24
N GLY A 58 -0.35 -7.30 -8.62
CA GLY A 58 -1.57 -6.91 -9.33
C GLY A 58 -1.41 -5.62 -10.13
N ALA A 59 -0.79 -4.60 -9.55
CA ALA A 59 -0.52 -3.34 -10.22
C ALA A 59 0.47 -3.50 -11.39
N ALA A 60 1.52 -4.32 -11.23
CA ALA A 60 2.48 -4.62 -12.28
C ALA A 60 1.82 -5.39 -13.44
N TRP A 61 0.93 -6.33 -13.14
CA TRP A 61 0.13 -7.02 -14.15
C TRP A 61 -0.72 -6.03 -14.95
N LEU A 62 -1.46 -5.16 -14.27
CA LEU A 62 -2.32 -4.15 -14.89
C LEU A 62 -1.51 -3.15 -15.76
N ALA A 63 -0.30 -2.79 -15.33
CA ALA A 63 0.60 -1.94 -16.09
C ALA A 63 1.04 -2.56 -17.41
N VAL A 64 1.25 -3.88 -17.44
CA VAL A 64 1.72 -4.60 -18.63
C VAL A 64 0.56 -4.94 -19.57
N THR A 65 -0.64 -5.19 -19.05
CA THR A 65 -1.78 -5.65 -19.88
C THR A 65 -2.69 -4.53 -20.36
N ALA A 66 -2.89 -3.47 -19.56
CA ALA A 66 -3.97 -2.50 -19.79
C ALA A 66 -3.50 -1.06 -19.99
N LEU A 67 -2.25 -0.70 -19.63
CA LEU A 67 -1.76 0.67 -19.68
C LEU A 67 -0.64 0.87 -20.70
N PRO A 68 -0.60 2.03 -21.40
CA PRO A 68 0.60 2.49 -22.08
C PRO A 68 1.75 2.67 -21.07
N TRP A 69 2.94 2.16 -21.42
CA TRP A 69 4.11 2.17 -20.54
C TRP A 69 4.46 3.56 -19.98
N THR A 70 4.31 4.60 -20.80
CA THR A 70 4.55 5.99 -20.38
C THR A 70 3.61 6.43 -19.25
N ILE A 71 2.32 6.07 -19.33
CA ILE A 71 1.33 6.40 -18.28
C ILE A 71 1.64 5.61 -17.01
N ALA A 72 1.99 4.34 -17.13
CA ALA A 72 2.35 3.50 -15.98
C ALA A 72 3.55 4.08 -15.20
N MET A 73 4.57 4.61 -15.91
CA MET A 73 5.73 5.25 -15.29
C MET A 73 5.39 6.58 -14.61
N ILE A 74 4.60 7.43 -15.27
CA ILE A 74 4.18 8.73 -14.70
C ILE A 74 3.34 8.51 -13.44
N ALA A 75 2.32 7.64 -13.53
CA ALA A 75 1.44 7.34 -12.40
C ALA A 75 2.20 6.69 -11.24
N ALA A 76 3.11 5.74 -11.52
CA ALA A 76 3.95 5.16 -10.48
C ALA A 76 4.84 6.20 -9.80
N GLY A 77 5.51 7.05 -10.58
CA GLY A 77 6.39 8.09 -10.07
C GLY A 77 5.64 9.10 -9.19
N LEU A 78 4.46 9.54 -9.64
CA LEU A 78 3.58 10.40 -8.83
C LEU A 78 3.17 9.73 -7.53
N SER A 79 2.73 8.47 -7.59
CA SER A 79 2.35 7.73 -6.39
C SER A 79 3.51 7.59 -5.40
N VAL A 80 4.73 7.34 -5.90
CA VAL A 80 5.94 7.24 -5.07
C VAL A 80 6.33 8.59 -4.45
N LEU A 81 6.20 9.69 -5.20
CA LEU A 81 6.52 11.04 -4.72
C LEU A 81 5.52 11.53 -3.66
N PHE A 82 4.23 11.30 -3.87
CA PHE A 82 3.18 11.83 -2.99
C PHE A 82 2.89 10.94 -1.77
N ALA A 83 3.16 9.63 -1.83
CA ALA A 83 2.87 8.72 -0.73
C ALA A 83 3.58 9.11 0.59
N PRO A 84 4.90 9.40 0.62
CA PRO A 84 5.57 9.82 1.85
C PRO A 84 4.99 11.12 2.43
N LEU A 85 4.62 12.07 1.57
CA LEU A 85 3.97 13.32 2.01
C LEU A 85 2.62 13.06 2.67
N ALA A 86 1.80 12.18 2.08
CA ALA A 86 0.52 11.79 2.66
C ALA A 86 0.70 11.05 3.99
N PHE A 87 1.73 10.21 4.11
CA PHE A 87 2.07 9.53 5.36
C PHE A 87 2.50 10.52 6.45
N GLN A 88 3.30 11.53 6.10
CA GLN A 88 3.74 12.58 7.04
C GLN A 88 2.59 13.49 7.48
N ALA A 89 1.59 13.70 6.64
CA ALA A 89 0.38 14.45 6.97
C ALA A 89 -0.54 13.68 7.93
N LEU A 90 -0.38 12.35 8.06
CA LEU A 90 -1.20 11.54 8.97
C LEU A 90 -0.78 11.76 10.44
N PRO A 91 -1.74 11.91 11.38
CA PRO A 91 -1.44 12.02 12.79
C PRO A 91 -0.66 10.79 13.29
N ARG A 92 0.44 10.99 14.03
CA ARG A 92 1.26 9.88 14.59
C ARG A 92 0.46 8.86 15.41
N LYS A 93 -0.65 9.30 16.04
CA LYS A 93 -1.58 8.42 16.77
C LYS A 93 -2.27 7.39 15.87
N PHE A 94 -2.41 7.69 14.58
CA PHE A 94 -2.97 6.79 13.57
C PHE A 94 -1.88 5.88 13.00
N SER A 95 -0.67 6.39 12.71
CA SER A 95 0.44 5.56 12.17
C SER A 95 0.98 4.54 13.17
N ASP A 96 0.97 4.84 14.47
CA ASP A 96 1.48 3.95 15.53
C ASP A 96 0.41 3.04 16.16
N SER A 97 -0.85 3.20 15.77
CA SER A 97 -1.94 2.39 16.31
C SER A 97 -2.27 1.20 15.40
N ARG A 98 -2.62 0.06 16.00
CA ARG A 98 -3.15 -1.12 15.31
C ARG A 98 -4.29 -0.76 14.34
N ALA A 99 -5.07 0.26 14.68
CA ALA A 99 -6.15 0.76 13.84
C ALA A 99 -5.66 1.35 12.50
N GLY A 100 -4.54 2.09 12.48
CA GLY A 100 -4.01 2.64 11.23
C GLY A 100 -3.49 1.56 10.30
N VAL A 101 -2.78 0.57 10.85
CA VAL A 101 -2.35 -0.61 10.08
C VAL A 101 -3.56 -1.39 9.56
N ALA A 102 -4.60 -1.60 10.38
CA ALA A 102 -5.81 -2.28 9.95
C ALA A 102 -6.56 -1.52 8.82
N VAL A 103 -6.56 -0.19 8.85
CA VAL A 103 -7.14 0.65 7.78
C VAL A 103 -6.33 0.54 6.49
N THR A 104 -4.99 0.57 6.56
CA THR A 104 -4.15 0.37 5.36
C THR A 104 -4.31 -1.03 4.78
N VAL A 105 -4.37 -2.06 5.64
CA VAL A 105 -4.60 -3.45 5.22
C VAL A 105 -5.97 -3.60 4.56
N SER A 106 -7.03 -3.10 5.18
CA SER A 106 -8.39 -3.21 4.63
C SER A 106 -8.52 -2.44 3.31
N GLY A 107 -7.95 -1.24 3.21
CA GLY A 107 -7.90 -0.47 1.96
C GLY A 107 -7.15 -1.19 0.84
N ALA A 108 -5.98 -1.75 1.14
CA ALA A 108 -5.21 -2.53 0.17
C ALA A 108 -5.94 -3.82 -0.25
N MET A 109 -6.62 -4.48 0.69
CA MET A 109 -7.35 -5.72 0.41
C MET A 109 -8.60 -5.51 -0.45
N ILE A 110 -9.27 -4.36 -0.33
CA ILE A 110 -10.33 -3.94 -1.25
C ILE A 110 -9.77 -3.79 -2.67
N LEU A 111 -8.60 -3.16 -2.83
CA LEU A 111 -7.97 -2.97 -4.13
C LEU A 111 -7.50 -4.28 -4.76
N VAL A 112 -7.00 -5.21 -3.95
CA VAL A 112 -6.69 -6.57 -4.40
C VAL A 112 -7.96 -7.27 -4.90
N THR A 113 -9.05 -7.20 -4.13
CA THR A 113 -10.34 -7.79 -4.53
C THR A 113 -10.85 -7.20 -5.85
N LEU A 114 -10.69 -5.89 -6.05
CA LEU A 114 -11.06 -5.23 -7.30
C LEU A 114 -10.19 -5.70 -8.48
N HIS A 115 -8.90 -5.96 -8.30
CA HIS A 115 -8.06 -6.53 -9.36
C HIS A 115 -8.53 -7.94 -9.77
N PHE A 116 -8.99 -8.76 -8.83
CA PHE A 116 -9.52 -10.09 -9.13
C PHE A 116 -10.90 -10.08 -9.78
N ASN A 117 -11.70 -9.03 -9.60
CA ASN A 117 -13.04 -8.92 -10.19
C ASN A 117 -13.03 -8.37 -11.62
N ILE A 118 -11.95 -7.67 -12.01
CA ILE A 118 -11.83 -7.05 -13.34
C ILE A 118 -11.15 -7.98 -14.37
N ASN A 119 -10.51 -9.05 -13.89
CA ASN A 119 -9.92 -10.13 -14.71
C ASN A 119 -10.98 -11.22 -14.99
#